data_AF-A0A963J1T1-F1
#
_entry.id   AF-A0A963J1T1-F1
#
_cell.length_a   1.000
_cell.length_b   1.000
_cell.length_c   1.000
_cell.angle_alpha   90.00
_cell.angle_beta   90.00
_cell.angle_gamma   90.00
#
_symmetry.space_group_name_H-M   'P 1'
#
loop_
_entity.id
_entity.type
_entity.pdbx_description
1 polymer ?
#
loop_
_entity_poly.entity_id
_entity_poly.type
_entity_poly.pdbx_seq_one_letter_code
_entity_poly.pdbx_strand_id
1 'polypeptide(L)'
;LDALRGAYPMRWLHAFLGLLMVLIVIAMSRISMRIVNRAIDQAGTGAEPYLARPPRRNLAVLCIALFTLAEFVHEGSATSGWLACASAAALFNLLGDWHVGRPLLRRWPLMLYTVYLCMALGYGLMGWALLAGGPGVTAGRHLLTVGAMGLATYAVICIAGRAHCGHPSDERPWVAQGAVLIIAGAVLRAGAAFVPDVASGLLGLAGLCWVAAFGLLCVFIGPVLWRVRADGLWGCQG
;
A
#
# COMPACT_ATOMS: atom_id res chain seq x y z
N LEU A 1 -8.23 15.09 23.33
CA LEU A 1 -9.49 15.87 23.39
C LEU A 1 -10.70 14.94 23.48
N ASP A 2 -10.93 14.00 22.56
CA ASP A 2 -12.09 13.10 22.65
C ASP A 2 -11.94 11.97 23.69
N ALA A 3 -10.77 11.32 23.75
CA ALA A 3 -10.48 10.33 24.79
C ALA A 3 -10.52 10.92 26.22
N LEU A 4 -10.12 12.19 26.36
CA LEU A 4 -10.22 12.94 27.62
C LEU A 4 -11.67 13.37 27.95
N ARG A 5 -12.57 13.33 26.96
CA ARG A 5 -14.00 13.66 27.08
C ARG A 5 -14.89 12.41 27.09
N GLY A 6 -14.32 11.20 27.10
CA GLY A 6 -15.07 9.94 27.06
C GLY A 6 -15.74 9.64 25.71
N ALA A 7 -15.41 10.39 24.64
CA ALA A 7 -15.93 10.16 23.30
C ALA A 7 -15.08 9.12 22.55
N TYR A 8 -15.72 8.31 21.70
CA TYR A 8 -15.08 7.21 20.99
C TYR A 8 -13.99 7.72 20.01
N PRO A 9 -12.70 7.42 20.22
CA PRO A 9 -11.59 8.12 19.56
C PRO A 9 -11.33 7.68 18.11
N MET A 10 -12.17 6.82 17.51
CA MET A 10 -11.88 6.19 16.21
C MET A 10 -11.72 7.15 15.05
N ARG A 11 -12.36 8.33 15.10
CA ARG A 11 -12.17 9.40 14.10
C ARG A 11 -10.70 9.80 13.94
N TRP A 12 -9.93 9.79 15.03
CA TRP A 12 -8.49 10.08 14.98
C TRP A 12 -7.69 8.95 14.34
N LEU A 13 -8.08 7.69 14.55
CA LEU A 13 -7.45 6.56 13.88
C LEU A 13 -7.69 6.62 12.37
N HIS A 14 -8.92 6.94 11.95
CA HIS A 14 -9.26 7.04 10.51
C HIS A 14 -8.55 8.24 9.88
N ALA A 15 -8.47 9.37 10.59
CA ALA A 15 -7.69 10.53 10.15
C ALA A 15 -6.21 10.18 9.96
N PHE A 16 -5.63 9.45 10.91
CA PHE A 16 -4.24 9.00 10.82
C PHE A 16 -4.04 8.02 9.65
N LEU A 17 -4.97 7.09 9.43
CA LEU A 17 -4.94 6.19 8.27
C LEU A 17 -4.96 6.98 6.96
N GLY A 18 -5.83 7.99 6.83
CA GLY A 18 -5.89 8.87 5.67
C GLY A 18 -4.58 9.62 5.43
N LEU A 19 -3.98 10.16 6.49
CA LEU A 19 -2.66 10.78 6.44
C LEU A 19 -1.58 9.80 5.95
N LEU A 20 -1.56 8.56 6.47
CA LEU A 20 -0.63 7.54 6.02
C LEU A 20 -0.83 7.19 4.55
N MET A 21 -2.07 7.13 4.06
CA MET A 21 -2.35 6.92 2.63
C MET A 21 -1.77 8.05 1.76
N VAL A 22 -1.94 9.31 2.18
CA VAL A 22 -1.32 10.48 1.51
C VAL A 22 0.20 10.36 1.50
N LEU A 23 0.81 10.02 2.64
CA LEU A 23 2.25 9.83 2.75
C LEU A 23 2.77 8.69 1.86
N ILE A 24 2.01 7.60 1.74
CA ILE A 24 2.33 6.51 0.81
C ILE A 24 2.36 7.04 -0.62
N VAL A 25 1.36 7.80 -1.08
CA VAL A 25 1.36 8.38 -2.43
C VAL A 25 2.58 9.28 -2.64
N ILE A 26 2.93 10.13 -1.67
CA ILE A 26 4.07 11.06 -1.76
C ILE A 26 5.42 10.32 -1.73
N ALA A 27 5.59 9.31 -0.88
CA ALA A 27 6.83 8.56 -0.79
C ALA A 27 7.04 7.67 -2.03
N MET A 28 6.01 6.91 -2.41
CA MET A 28 6.05 6.05 -3.59
C MET A 28 6.27 6.84 -4.87
N SER A 29 5.85 8.11 -4.91
CA SER A 29 6.05 8.98 -6.06
C SER A 29 7.49 9.09 -6.54
N ARG A 30 8.46 9.10 -5.60
CA ARG A 30 9.90 9.16 -5.90
C ARG A 30 10.49 7.77 -6.12
N ILE A 31 10.03 6.79 -5.35
CA ILE A 31 10.51 5.41 -5.43
C ILE A 31 10.12 4.80 -6.79
N SER A 32 8.88 4.98 -7.23
CA SER A 32 8.39 4.42 -8.49
C SER A 32 9.16 4.97 -9.69
N MET A 33 9.51 6.26 -9.68
CA MET A 33 10.32 6.85 -10.75
C MET A 33 11.64 6.14 -10.95
N ARG A 34 12.32 5.78 -9.87
CA ARG A 34 13.61 5.08 -9.97
C ARG A 34 13.43 3.61 -10.33
N ILE A 35 12.46 2.93 -9.70
CA ILE A 35 12.27 1.49 -9.84
C ILE A 35 11.68 1.10 -11.19
N VAL A 36 10.66 1.83 -11.66
CA VAL A 36 9.98 1.53 -12.93
C VAL A 36 10.91 1.84 -14.11
N ASN A 37 11.59 2.99 -14.10
CA ASN A 37 12.54 3.33 -15.16
C ASN A 37 13.72 2.36 -15.21
N ARG A 38 14.30 1.97 -14.07
CA ARG A 38 15.32 0.91 -14.03
C ARG A 38 14.80 -0.40 -14.63
N ALA A 39 13.54 -0.76 -14.39
CA ALA A 39 12.94 -1.96 -14.97
C ALA A 39 12.73 -1.85 -16.49
N ILE A 40 12.42 -0.65 -17.00
CA ILE A 40 12.32 -0.35 -18.44
C ILE A 40 13.71 -0.45 -19.09
N ASP A 41 14.72 0.21 -18.52
CA ASP A 41 16.10 0.21 -19.01
C ASP A 41 16.66 -1.21 -19.11
N GLN A 42 16.47 -2.00 -18.06
CA GLN A 42 16.89 -3.40 -18.02
C GLN A 42 16.08 -4.35 -18.92
N ALA A 43 14.90 -3.93 -19.39
CA ALA A 43 14.12 -4.72 -20.34
C ALA A 43 14.58 -4.47 -21.79
N GLY A 44 15.29 -3.37 -22.05
CA GLY A 44 15.82 -3.03 -23.38
C GLY A 44 14.74 -2.82 -24.44
N THR A 45 13.50 -2.54 -24.03
CA THR A 45 12.34 -2.49 -24.95
C THR A 45 12.20 -1.18 -25.71
N GLY A 46 13.00 -0.16 -25.38
CA GLY A 46 12.83 1.19 -25.94
C GLY A 46 11.49 1.84 -25.59
N ALA A 47 10.82 1.36 -24.52
CA ALA A 47 9.55 1.91 -24.09
C ALA A 47 9.73 3.33 -23.53
N GLU A 48 8.69 4.16 -23.63
CA GLU A 48 8.74 5.51 -23.07
C GLU A 48 9.02 5.48 -21.55
N PRO A 49 9.83 6.42 -21.04
CA PRO A 49 10.09 6.52 -19.62
C PRO A 49 8.80 6.70 -18.82
N TYR A 50 8.72 5.99 -17.70
CA TYR A 50 7.66 6.20 -16.73
C TYR A 50 7.81 7.60 -16.13
N LEU A 51 6.72 8.37 -16.18
CA LEU A 51 6.62 9.70 -15.61
C LEU A 51 5.56 9.78 -14.51
N ALA A 52 6.07 10.18 -13.36
CA ALA A 52 5.39 10.61 -12.16
C ALA A 52 4.58 11.90 -12.33
N ARG A 53 3.50 11.91 -13.12
CA ARG A 53 2.77 13.15 -13.43
C ARG A 53 2.20 13.80 -12.15
N PRO A 54 2.67 15.01 -11.75
CA PRO A 54 2.18 15.67 -10.54
C PRO A 54 0.66 15.87 -10.49
N PRO A 55 -0.04 16.24 -11.60
CA PRO A 55 -1.49 16.46 -11.56
C PRO A 55 -2.30 15.24 -11.08
N ARG A 56 -1.96 14.03 -11.55
CA ARG A 56 -2.69 12.80 -11.15
C ARG A 56 -2.49 12.46 -9.68
N ARG A 57 -1.28 12.69 -9.17
CA ARG A 57 -0.93 12.45 -7.76
C ARG A 57 -1.55 13.49 -6.83
N ASN A 58 -1.51 14.76 -7.23
CA ASN A 58 -2.15 15.83 -6.48
C ASN A 58 -3.67 15.61 -6.40
N LEU A 59 -4.29 15.14 -7.48
CA LEU A 59 -5.71 14.76 -7.47
C LEU A 59 -5.98 13.62 -6.50
N ALA A 60 -5.19 12.55 -6.52
CA ALA A 60 -5.35 11.43 -5.58
C ALA A 60 -5.17 11.88 -4.12
N VAL A 61 -4.14 12.68 -3.82
CA VAL A 61 -3.90 13.24 -2.49
C VAL A 61 -5.06 14.14 -2.05
N LEU A 62 -5.56 15.00 -2.93
CA LEU A 62 -6.69 15.89 -2.64
C LEU A 62 -7.95 15.09 -2.33
N CYS A 63 -8.30 14.10 -3.17
CA CYS A 63 -9.48 13.26 -2.94
C CYS A 63 -9.39 12.51 -1.61
N ILE A 64 -8.23 11.92 -1.30
CA ILE A 64 -8.00 11.22 -0.03
C ILE A 64 -8.15 12.19 1.14
N ALA A 65 -7.53 13.38 1.07
CA ALA A 65 -7.60 14.37 2.13
C ALA A 65 -9.04 14.87 2.37
N LEU A 66 -9.80 15.11 1.29
CA LEU A 66 -11.21 15.50 1.38
C LEU A 66 -12.07 14.38 1.97
N PHE A 67 -11.88 13.14 1.54
CA PHE A 67 -12.55 11.97 2.14
C PHE A 67 -12.26 11.89 3.64
N THR A 68 -10.98 11.98 4.02
CA THR A 68 -10.55 11.92 5.42
C THR A 68 -11.13 13.05 6.25
N LEU A 69 -11.19 14.27 5.71
CA LEU A 69 -11.82 15.41 6.39
C LEU A 69 -13.33 15.22 6.54
N ALA A 70 -14.02 14.74 5.49
CA ALA A 70 -15.45 14.48 5.53
C ALA A 70 -15.80 13.39 6.55
N GLU A 71 -15.07 12.27 6.55
CA GLU A 71 -15.19 11.21 7.55
C GLU A 71 -14.84 11.71 8.96
N PHE A 72 -13.83 12.57 9.07
CA PHE A 72 -13.45 13.17 10.35
C PHE A 72 -14.53 14.10 10.89
N VAL A 73 -15.30 14.83 10.08
CA VAL A 73 -16.37 15.75 10.53
C VAL A 73 -17.70 15.03 10.75
N HIS A 74 -18.09 14.15 9.81
CA HIS A 74 -19.34 13.41 9.85
C HIS A 74 -19.14 11.99 9.33
N GLU A 75 -18.93 11.06 10.27
CA GLU A 75 -18.73 9.64 9.98
C GLU A 75 -20.00 9.03 9.36
N GLY A 76 -19.85 8.18 8.34
CA GLY A 76 -20.96 7.46 7.71
C GLY A 76 -21.80 8.27 6.72
N SER A 77 -21.39 9.50 6.38
CA SER A 77 -22.15 10.36 5.47
C SER A 77 -22.10 9.91 4.00
N ALA A 78 -23.17 10.17 3.23
CA ALA A 78 -23.18 9.96 1.79
C ALA A 78 -22.10 10.79 1.07
N THR A 79 -21.77 11.98 1.60
CA THR A 79 -20.66 12.79 1.11
C THR A 79 -19.32 12.08 1.21
N SER A 80 -19.04 11.40 2.33
CA SER A 80 -17.85 10.56 2.47
C SER A 80 -17.87 9.38 1.49
N GLY A 81 -19.04 8.81 1.20
CA GLY A 81 -19.19 7.76 0.19
C GLY A 81 -18.76 8.21 -1.21
N TRP A 82 -19.27 9.35 -1.67
CA TRP A 82 -18.87 9.92 -2.97
C TRP A 82 -17.40 10.31 -3.03
N LEU A 83 -16.84 10.87 -1.94
CA LEU A 83 -15.42 11.21 -1.86
C LEU A 83 -14.52 9.97 -1.85
N ALA A 84 -14.98 8.86 -1.26
CA ALA A 84 -14.28 7.58 -1.33
C ALA A 84 -14.27 7.03 -2.77
N CYS A 85 -15.41 7.08 -3.48
CA CYS A 85 -15.47 6.73 -4.90
C CYS A 85 -14.56 7.62 -5.76
N ALA A 86 -14.52 8.93 -5.50
CA ALA A 86 -13.61 9.86 -6.16
C ALA A 86 -12.14 9.52 -5.90
N SER A 87 -11.81 9.15 -4.65
CA SER A 87 -10.46 8.70 -4.27
C SER A 87 -10.05 7.43 -5.02
N ALA A 88 -10.96 6.46 -5.13
CA ALA A 88 -10.74 5.24 -5.91
C ALA A 88 -10.49 5.57 -7.39
N ALA A 89 -11.34 6.40 -8.01
CA ALA A 89 -11.18 6.82 -9.41
C ALA A 89 -9.87 7.58 -9.65
N ALA A 90 -9.47 8.47 -8.74
CA ALA A 90 -8.21 9.19 -8.83
C ALA A 90 -6.99 8.25 -8.75
N LEU A 91 -7.05 7.22 -7.89
CA LEU A 91 -6.01 6.19 -7.80
C LEU A 91 -5.96 5.28 -9.03
N PHE A 92 -7.11 4.91 -9.61
CA PHE A 92 -7.13 4.20 -10.90
C PHE A 92 -6.56 5.05 -12.05
N ASN A 93 -6.87 6.35 -12.09
CA ASN A 93 -6.26 7.28 -13.04
C ASN A 93 -4.73 7.38 -12.86
N LEU A 94 -4.24 7.34 -11.62
CA LEU A 94 -2.81 7.28 -11.32
C LEU A 94 -2.19 5.97 -11.85
N LEU A 95 -2.84 4.82 -11.66
CA LEU A 95 -2.39 3.54 -12.21
C LEU A 95 -2.31 3.55 -13.74
N GLY A 96 -3.08 4.42 -14.41
CA GLY A 96 -2.96 4.65 -15.85
C GLY A 96 -1.52 4.94 -16.32
N ASP A 97 -0.71 5.66 -15.52
CA ASP A 97 0.68 5.98 -15.87
C ASP A 97 1.62 4.76 -15.82
N TRP A 98 1.21 3.65 -15.22
CA TRP A 98 2.05 2.48 -14.97
C TRP A 98 2.00 1.44 -16.10
N HIS A 99 1.13 1.61 -17.09
CA HIS A 99 0.94 0.67 -18.20
C HIS A 99 2.04 0.78 -19.27
N VAL A 100 3.30 0.65 -18.83
CA VAL A 100 4.51 0.69 -19.67
C VAL A 100 4.83 -0.66 -20.35
N GLY A 101 3.87 -1.58 -20.35
CA GLY A 101 4.00 -2.92 -20.95
C GLY A 101 4.67 -3.95 -20.02
N ARG A 102 5.47 -4.85 -20.61
CA ARG A 102 6.13 -5.97 -19.90
C ARG A 102 6.99 -5.56 -18.69
N PRO A 103 7.68 -4.39 -18.66
CA PRO A 103 8.44 -3.97 -17.49
C PRO A 103 7.62 -3.87 -16.20
N LEU A 104 6.31 -3.61 -16.30
CA LEU A 104 5.40 -3.59 -15.14
C LEU A 104 5.32 -4.95 -14.44
N LEU A 105 5.45 -6.05 -15.19
CA LEU A 105 5.33 -7.41 -14.66
C LEU A 105 6.59 -7.87 -13.90
N ARG A 106 7.63 -7.03 -13.85
CA ARG A 106 8.78 -7.30 -12.98
C ARG A 106 8.37 -7.11 -11.51
N ARG A 107 8.98 -7.91 -10.63
CA ARG A 107 8.65 -7.98 -9.20
C ARG A 107 8.46 -6.62 -8.51
N TRP A 108 9.40 -5.69 -8.67
CA TRP A 108 9.37 -4.42 -7.94
C TRP A 108 8.29 -3.46 -8.45
N PRO A 109 8.20 -3.19 -9.78
CA PRO A 109 7.07 -2.45 -10.33
C PRO A 109 5.72 -3.07 -9.96
N LEU A 110 5.58 -4.40 -10.06
CA LEU A 110 4.33 -5.10 -9.77
C LEU A 110 3.91 -4.98 -8.30
N MET A 111 4.85 -5.07 -7.36
CA MET A 111 4.55 -4.84 -5.94
C MET A 111 4.07 -3.41 -5.69
N LEU A 112 4.75 -2.41 -6.24
CA LEU A 112 4.34 -1.01 -6.07
C LEU A 112 3.01 -0.71 -6.77
N TYR A 113 2.75 -1.30 -7.93
CA TYR A 113 1.46 -1.23 -8.60
C TYR A 113 0.35 -1.80 -7.71
N THR A 114 0.60 -2.97 -7.11
CA THR A 114 -0.36 -3.64 -6.24
C THR A 114 -0.68 -2.82 -4.99
N VAL A 115 0.26 -2.04 -4.45
CA VAL A 115 -0.03 -1.08 -3.35
C VAL A 115 -1.14 -0.11 -3.77
N TYR A 116 -1.00 0.57 -4.90
CA TYR A 116 -2.01 1.50 -5.39
C TYR A 116 -3.32 0.81 -5.75
N LEU A 117 -3.27 -0.44 -6.25
CA LEU A 117 -4.46 -1.24 -6.50
C LEU A 117 -5.22 -1.54 -5.19
N CYS A 118 -4.52 -1.95 -4.13
CA CYS A 118 -5.12 -2.12 -2.81
C CYS A 118 -5.72 -0.83 -2.28
N MET A 119 -5.07 0.32 -2.51
CA MET A 119 -5.63 1.62 -2.14
C MET A 119 -6.93 1.91 -2.90
N ALA A 120 -6.91 1.76 -4.22
CA ALA A 120 -8.06 2.06 -5.09
C ALA A 120 -9.25 1.16 -4.74
N LEU A 121 -9.02 -0.14 -4.56
CA LEU A 121 -10.04 -1.09 -4.13
C LEU A 121 -10.52 -0.82 -2.70
N GLY A 122 -9.62 -0.42 -1.79
CA GLY A 122 -9.97 -0.06 -0.42
C GLY A 122 -10.95 1.11 -0.37
N TYR A 123 -10.63 2.21 -1.06
CA TYR A 123 -11.54 3.34 -1.18
C TYR A 123 -12.81 3.01 -1.96
N GLY A 124 -12.73 2.17 -3.00
CA GLY A 124 -13.88 1.72 -3.77
C GLY A 124 -14.89 0.93 -2.93
N LEU A 125 -14.42 -0.02 -2.12
CA LEU A 125 -15.26 -0.80 -1.21
C LEU A 125 -15.90 0.07 -0.12
N MET A 126 -15.15 1.03 0.43
CA MET A 126 -15.70 1.98 1.41
C MET A 126 -16.77 2.87 0.77
N GLY A 127 -16.50 3.43 -0.42
CA GLY A 127 -17.44 4.28 -1.14
C GLY A 127 -18.72 3.54 -1.52
N TRP A 128 -18.59 2.31 -2.05
CA TRP A 128 -19.74 1.44 -2.32
C TRP A 128 -20.56 1.21 -1.05
N ALA A 129 -19.92 0.80 0.05
CA ALA A 129 -20.64 0.49 1.27
C ALA A 129 -21.31 1.70 1.94
N LEU A 130 -20.73 2.89 1.83
CA LEU A 130 -21.33 4.12 2.35
C LEU A 130 -22.55 4.59 1.53
N LEU A 131 -22.63 4.23 0.25
CA LEU A 131 -23.72 4.64 -0.64
C LEU A 131 -24.81 3.56 -0.79
N ALA A 132 -24.41 2.29 -0.86
CA ALA A 132 -25.30 1.15 -1.12
C ALA A 132 -25.45 0.20 0.10
N GLY A 133 -24.74 0.45 1.19
CA GLY A 133 -24.74 -0.41 2.38
C GLY A 133 -23.82 -1.63 2.27
N GLY A 134 -23.80 -2.44 3.33
CA GLY A 134 -23.01 -3.67 3.40
C GLY A 134 -21.65 -3.54 4.10
N PRO A 135 -20.86 -4.62 4.15
CA PRO A 135 -19.66 -4.71 4.99
C PRO A 135 -18.40 -4.07 4.36
N GLY A 136 -18.53 -3.39 3.21
CA GLY A 136 -17.39 -2.89 2.44
C GLY A 136 -16.53 -1.85 3.16
N VAL A 137 -17.05 -1.15 4.19
CA VAL A 137 -16.24 -0.18 4.96
C VAL A 137 -15.10 -0.89 5.71
N THR A 138 -15.41 -1.97 6.43
CA THR A 138 -14.38 -2.73 7.17
C THR A 138 -13.42 -3.43 6.21
N ALA A 139 -13.94 -4.04 5.15
CA ALA A 139 -13.13 -4.68 4.13
C ALA A 139 -12.15 -3.70 3.47
N GLY A 140 -12.63 -2.51 3.11
CA GLY A 140 -11.83 -1.47 2.49
C GLY A 140 -10.74 -0.95 3.42
N ARG A 141 -11.03 -0.70 4.70
CA ARG A 141 -10.00 -0.32 5.70
C ARG A 141 -8.92 -1.38 5.87
N HIS A 142 -9.27 -2.66 5.78
CA HIS A 142 -8.28 -3.73 5.80
C HIS A 142 -7.45 -3.85 4.52
N LEU A 143 -8.01 -3.55 3.35
CA LEU A 143 -7.20 -3.39 2.14
C LEU A 143 -6.21 -2.22 2.24
N LEU A 144 -6.61 -1.09 2.85
CA LEU A 144 -5.70 0.04 3.06
C LEU A 144 -4.58 -0.29 4.06
N THR A 145 -4.91 -0.96 5.17
CA THR A 145 -3.96 -1.23 6.26
C THR A 145 -3.09 -2.47 6.01
N VAL A 146 -3.72 -3.61 5.71
CA VAL A 146 -3.02 -4.88 5.47
C VAL A 146 -2.43 -4.88 4.05
N GLY A 147 -3.24 -4.58 3.04
CA GLY A 147 -2.78 -4.59 1.65
C GLY A 147 -1.81 -3.47 1.33
N ALA A 148 -2.29 -2.23 1.30
CA ALA A 148 -1.50 -1.09 0.82
C ALA A 148 -0.35 -0.73 1.77
N MET A 149 -0.63 -0.43 3.03
CA MET A 149 0.40 -0.04 4.00
C MET A 149 1.35 -1.20 4.31
N GLY A 150 0.84 -2.43 4.47
CA GLY A 150 1.67 -3.62 4.68
C GLY A 150 2.65 -3.87 3.53
N LEU A 151 2.14 -3.92 2.29
CA LEU A 151 2.99 -4.16 1.13
C LEU A 151 3.94 -2.99 0.86
N ALA A 152 3.51 -1.74 1.05
CA ALA A 152 4.37 -0.57 0.92
C ALA A 152 5.55 -0.64 1.91
N THR A 153 5.26 -0.93 3.18
CA THR A 153 6.28 -1.05 4.23
C THR A 153 7.25 -2.18 3.91
N TYR A 154 6.73 -3.35 3.56
CA TYR A 154 7.54 -4.51 3.16
C TYR A 154 8.45 -4.19 1.96
N ALA A 155 7.89 -3.60 0.90
CA ALA A 155 8.66 -3.26 -0.31
C ALA A 155 9.75 -2.23 -0.01
N VAL A 156 9.44 -1.18 0.76
CA VAL A 156 10.42 -0.15 1.15
C VAL A 156 11.56 -0.74 1.97
N ILE A 157 11.26 -1.60 2.95
CA ILE A 157 12.31 -2.25 3.75
C ILE A 157 13.20 -3.12 2.85
N CYS A 158 12.61 -3.92 1.95
CA CYS A 158 13.35 -4.78 1.03
C CYS A 158 14.21 -4.01 0.01
N ILE A 159 13.77 -2.82 -0.44
CA ILE A 159 14.52 -1.98 -1.39
C ILE A 159 15.53 -1.09 -0.64
N ALA A 160 15.03 -0.17 0.19
CA ALA A 160 15.82 0.87 0.82
C ALA A 160 16.69 0.32 1.96
N GLY A 161 16.18 -0.66 2.72
CA GLY A 161 16.93 -1.28 3.80
C GLY A 161 18.23 -1.92 3.30
N ARG A 162 18.18 -2.67 2.19
CA ARG A 162 19.40 -3.22 1.58
C ARG A 162 20.28 -2.17 0.93
N ALA A 163 19.68 -1.21 0.21
CA ALA A 163 20.43 -0.15 -0.45
C ALA A 163 21.25 0.69 0.54
N HIS A 164 20.68 1.07 1.69
CA HIS A 164 21.38 1.82 2.73
C HIS A 164 22.42 0.98 3.49
N CYS A 165 22.29 -0.34 3.46
CA CYS A 165 23.31 -1.27 3.98
C CYS A 165 24.40 -1.61 2.94
N GLY A 166 24.42 -0.96 1.76
CA GLY A 166 25.42 -1.22 0.72
C GLY A 166 25.22 -2.53 -0.04
N HIS A 167 24.04 -3.15 0.08
CA HIS A 167 23.74 -4.41 -0.59
C HIS A 167 22.90 -4.20 -1.86
N PRO A 168 23.16 -4.97 -2.93
CA PRO A 168 22.28 -4.98 -4.09
C PRO A 168 20.89 -5.50 -3.70
N SER A 169 19.91 -5.17 -4.54
CA SER A 169 18.55 -5.70 -4.44
C SER A 169 18.57 -7.22 -4.40
N ASP A 170 17.78 -7.81 -3.50
CA ASP A 170 17.71 -9.27 -3.41
C ASP A 170 16.96 -9.86 -4.62
N GLU A 171 17.58 -10.85 -5.27
CA GLU A 171 17.00 -11.52 -6.42
C GLU A 171 16.29 -12.83 -6.09
N ARG A 172 16.38 -13.30 -4.85
CA ARG A 172 15.78 -14.55 -4.39
C ARG A 172 14.24 -14.47 -4.39
N PRO A 173 13.54 -15.61 -4.49
CA PRO A 173 12.08 -15.62 -4.60
C PRO A 173 11.36 -15.23 -3.30
N TRP A 174 12.03 -15.24 -2.14
CA TRP A 174 11.41 -14.95 -0.84
C TRP A 174 10.73 -13.57 -0.79
N VAL A 175 11.27 -12.58 -1.52
CA VAL A 175 10.69 -11.24 -1.61
C VAL A 175 9.30 -11.28 -2.27
N ALA A 176 9.20 -11.99 -3.38
CA ALA A 176 7.92 -12.14 -4.10
C ALA A 176 6.94 -13.00 -3.29
N GLN A 177 7.43 -14.06 -2.63
CA GLN A 177 6.62 -14.91 -1.76
C GLN A 177 6.02 -14.11 -0.59
N GLY A 178 6.82 -13.27 0.07
CA GLY A 178 6.33 -12.40 1.14
C GLY A 178 5.28 -11.41 0.65
N ALA A 179 5.47 -10.80 -0.52
CA ALA A 179 4.48 -9.92 -1.13
C ALA A 179 3.15 -10.66 -1.44
N VAL A 180 3.23 -11.87 -2.01
CA VAL A 180 2.05 -12.71 -2.27
C VAL A 180 1.33 -13.05 -0.96
N LEU A 181 2.06 -13.41 0.10
CA LEU A 181 1.49 -13.69 1.41
C LEU A 181 0.78 -12.46 2.01
N ILE A 182 1.35 -11.25 1.90
CA ILE A 182 0.70 -10.02 2.35
C ILE A 182 -0.62 -9.79 1.62
N ILE A 183 -0.63 -9.95 0.29
CA ILE A 183 -1.84 -9.75 -0.51
C ILE A 183 -2.88 -10.82 -0.23
N ALA A 184 -2.48 -12.09 -0.12
CA ALA A 184 -3.37 -13.16 0.31
C ALA A 184 -3.98 -12.85 1.68
N GLY A 185 -3.17 -12.42 2.65
CA GLY A 185 -3.63 -12.02 3.97
C GLY A 185 -4.60 -10.84 3.93
N ALA A 186 -4.34 -9.83 3.08
CA ALA A 186 -5.23 -8.69 2.90
C ALA A 186 -6.59 -9.08 2.29
N VAL A 187 -6.58 -9.93 1.26
CA VAL A 187 -7.81 -10.44 0.62
C VAL A 187 -8.62 -11.30 1.58
N LEU A 188 -7.98 -12.21 2.31
CA LEU A 188 -8.65 -13.03 3.34
C LEU A 188 -9.22 -12.15 4.45
N ARG A 189 -8.47 -11.16 4.92
CA ARG A 189 -8.90 -10.23 5.98
C ARG A 189 -10.09 -9.38 5.57
N ALA A 190 -10.09 -8.90 4.33
CA ALA A 190 -11.19 -8.13 3.76
C ALA A 190 -12.40 -9.01 3.45
N GLY A 191 -12.17 -10.19 2.88
CA GLY A 191 -13.19 -11.18 2.52
C GLY A 191 -13.97 -11.72 3.71
N ALA A 192 -13.33 -11.83 4.88
CA ALA A 192 -13.99 -12.25 6.12
C ALA A 192 -15.20 -11.38 6.49
N ALA A 193 -15.26 -10.13 6.04
CA ALA A 193 -16.39 -9.25 6.26
C ALA A 193 -17.65 -9.65 5.47
N PHE A 194 -17.50 -10.41 4.39
CA PHE A 194 -18.59 -10.83 3.49
C PHE A 194 -19.09 -12.25 3.78
N VAL A 195 -18.36 -13.05 4.57
CA VAL A 195 -18.72 -14.45 4.86
C VAL A 195 -18.60 -14.72 6.37
N PRO A 196 -19.55 -14.23 7.19
CA PRO A 196 -19.46 -14.28 8.65
C PRO A 196 -19.28 -15.70 9.22
N ASP A 197 -19.91 -16.70 8.60
CA ASP A 197 -19.92 -18.09 9.07
C ASP A 197 -18.52 -18.73 9.12
N VAL A 198 -17.61 -18.31 8.24
CA VAL A 198 -16.23 -18.81 8.17
C VAL A 198 -15.20 -17.72 8.53
N ALA A 199 -15.66 -16.57 9.02
CA ALA A 199 -14.81 -15.41 9.27
C ALA A 199 -13.64 -15.73 10.19
N SER A 200 -13.86 -16.47 11.28
CA SER A 200 -12.79 -16.86 12.23
C SER A 200 -11.66 -17.64 11.55
N GLY A 201 -11.99 -18.57 10.64
CA GLY A 201 -11.00 -19.33 9.88
C GLY A 201 -10.23 -18.45 8.90
N LEU A 202 -10.92 -17.56 8.19
CA LEU A 202 -10.30 -16.59 7.28
C LEU A 202 -9.37 -15.62 8.01
N LEU A 203 -9.76 -15.15 9.20
CA LEU A 203 -8.94 -14.27 10.05
C LEU A 203 -7.69 -14.99 10.55
N GLY A 204 -7.80 -16.26 10.96
CA GLY A 204 -6.66 -17.08 11.35
C GLY A 204 -5.66 -17.25 10.20
N LEU A 205 -6.16 -17.60 9.01
CA LEU A 205 -5.32 -17.76 7.83
C LEU A 205 -4.68 -16.42 7.39
N ALA A 206 -5.43 -15.32 7.45
CA ALA A 206 -4.91 -13.98 7.17
C ALA A 206 -3.74 -13.62 8.11
N GLY A 207 -3.89 -13.92 9.41
CA GLY A 207 -2.85 -13.74 10.42
C GLY A 207 -1.61 -14.59 10.13
N LEU A 208 -1.79 -15.87 9.77
CA LEU A 208 -0.68 -16.76 9.41
C LEU A 208 0.08 -16.26 8.17
N CYS A 209 -0.62 -15.82 7.13
CA CYS A 209 0.01 -15.22 5.95
C CYS A 209 0.83 -13.98 6.31
N TRP A 210 0.28 -13.10 7.16
CA TRP A 210 0.99 -11.90 7.62
C TRP A 210 2.25 -12.23 8.42
N VAL A 211 2.13 -13.11 9.41
CA VAL A 211 3.24 -13.55 10.25
C VAL A 211 4.32 -14.23 9.41
N ALA A 212 3.93 -15.09 8.46
CA ALA A 212 4.89 -15.73 7.56
C ALA A 212 5.63 -14.72 6.68
N ALA A 213 4.92 -13.73 6.10
CA ALA A 213 5.54 -12.70 5.25
C ALA A 213 6.58 -11.86 5.99
N PHE A 214 6.23 -11.36 7.18
CA PHE A 214 7.16 -10.57 8.00
C PHE A 214 8.19 -11.44 8.71
N GLY A 215 7.90 -12.71 8.96
CA GLY A 215 8.89 -13.70 9.40
C GLY A 215 10.00 -13.91 8.37
N LEU A 216 9.64 -14.07 7.08
CA LEU A 216 10.62 -14.10 5.98
C LEU A 216 11.46 -12.82 5.95
N LEU A 217 10.83 -11.65 6.09
CA LEU A 217 11.54 -10.37 6.18
C LEU A 217 12.54 -10.39 7.34
N CYS A 218 12.14 -10.74 8.56
CA CYS A 218 13.03 -10.80 9.72
C CYS A 218 14.21 -11.76 9.50
N VAL A 219 13.98 -12.92 8.91
CA VAL A 219 15.02 -13.92 8.64
C VAL A 219 16.04 -13.43 7.61
N PHE A 220 15.57 -12.85 6.50
CA PHE A 220 16.45 -12.51 5.37
C PHE A 220 17.01 -11.08 5.40
N ILE A 221 16.28 -10.12 6.00
CA ILE A 221 16.71 -8.72 6.10
C ILE A 221 17.24 -8.34 7.47
N GLY A 222 16.74 -8.97 8.54
CA GLY A 222 17.20 -8.68 9.90
C GLY A 222 18.73 -8.72 10.03
N PRO A 223 19.41 -9.80 9.60
CA PRO A 223 20.87 -9.88 9.64
C PRO A 223 21.57 -8.78 8.81
N VAL A 224 20.94 -8.30 7.73
CA VAL A 224 21.50 -7.23 6.89
C VAL A 224 21.46 -5.89 7.62
N LEU A 225 20.38 -5.62 8.36
CA LEU A 225 20.21 -4.37 9.11
C LEU A 225 21.09 -4.30 10.37
N TRP A 226 21.45 -5.46 10.96
CA TRP A 226 22.26 -5.54 12.18
C TRP A 226 23.78 -5.65 11.95
N ARG A 227 24.22 -5.91 10.72
CA ARG A 227 25.63 -6.03 10.40
C ARG A 227 26.22 -4.68 10.01
N VAL A 228 27.53 -4.53 10.22
CA VAL A 228 28.29 -3.40 9.69
C VAL A 228 28.14 -3.38 8.18
N ARG A 229 27.98 -2.18 7.63
CA ARG A 229 27.81 -1.94 6.20
C ARG A 229 28.96 -2.58 5.40
N ALA A 230 28.64 -3.38 4.39
CA ALA A 230 29.61 -4.24 3.70
C ALA A 230 30.62 -3.47 2.83
N ASP A 231 30.30 -2.25 2.41
CA ASP A 231 31.12 -1.40 1.54
C ASP A 231 31.98 -0.37 2.30
N GLY A 232 31.86 -0.31 3.63
CA GLY A 232 32.60 0.63 4.49
C GLY A 232 32.17 2.10 4.36
N LEU A 233 31.11 2.41 3.61
CA LEU A 233 30.63 3.77 3.40
C LEU A 233 29.69 4.24 4.53
N TRP A 234 29.41 5.55 4.61
CA TRP A 234 28.53 6.11 5.64
C TRP A 234 27.25 6.72 5.04
N GLY A 235 26.12 6.50 5.72
CA GLY A 235 24.82 7.10 5.36
C GLY A 235 24.34 6.72 3.95
N CYS A 236 23.99 7.72 3.14
CA CYS A 236 23.45 7.54 1.78
C CYS A 236 24.52 7.50 0.69
N GLN A 237 25.80 7.33 1.02
CA GLN A 237 26.88 7.23 0.04
C GLN A 237 26.73 5.90 -0.71
N GLY A 238 26.24 5.88 -1.97
CA GLY A 238 26.07 4.66 -2.77
C GLY A 238 25.18 4.86 -4.00
#